data_AF-A0A437KCI9-F1
#
_entry.id   AF-A0A437KCI9-F1
#
_cell.length_a   1.000
_cell.length_b   1.000
_cell.length_c   1.000
_cell.angle_alpha   90.00
_cell.angle_beta   90.00
_cell.angle_gamma   90.00
#
_symmetry.space_group_name_H-M   'P 1'
#
loop_
_entity.id
_entity.type
_entity.pdbx_description
1 polymer ?
#
loop_
_entity_poly.entity_id
_entity_poly.type
_entity_poly.pdbx_seq_one_letter_code
_entity_poly.pdbx_strand_id
1 'polypeptide(L)' 'MNFYHTWIYEYILNAKWFIWMIVYVVLGLNIIAPVIIWGLMNGTALIKWAKTIKQKAKKKMKQKNLES' A
#
# COMPACT_ATOMS: atom_id res chain seq x y z
N MET A 1 38.92 -4.82 19.64
CA MET A 1 37.75 -5.60 20.09
C MET A 1 37.04 -6.14 18.87
N ASN A 2 36.94 -7.46 18.72
CA ASN A 2 36.30 -8.11 17.56
C ASN A 2 34.79 -8.18 17.76
N PHE A 3 34.07 -7.17 17.28
CA PHE A 3 32.59 -7.09 17.33
C PHE A 3 31.89 -8.27 16.65
N TYR A 4 32.57 -8.97 15.75
CA TYR A 4 32.06 -10.16 15.06
C TYR A 4 32.00 -11.42 15.93
N HIS A 5 32.71 -11.45 17.07
CA HIS A 5 32.72 -12.57 18.02
C HIS A 5 31.88 -12.31 19.28
N THR A 6 31.11 -11.22 19.29
CA THR A 6 30.19 -10.98 20.40
C THR A 6 29.00 -11.93 20.26
N TRP A 7 28.58 -12.54 21.38
CA TRP A 7 27.43 -13.45 21.44
C TRP A 7 26.18 -12.87 20.77
N ILE A 8 25.94 -11.56 20.93
CA ILE A 8 24.82 -10.86 20.29
C ILE A 8 24.88 -10.91 18.75
N TYR A 9 26.09 -10.83 18.17
CA TYR A 9 26.27 -10.85 16.73
C TYR A 9 26.07 -12.26 16.20
N GLU A 10 26.74 -13.25 16.80
CA GLU A 10 26.67 -14.65 16.35
C GLU A 10 25.26 -15.24 16.49
N TYR A 11 24.55 -14.96 17.59
CA TYR A 11 23.26 -15.60 17.89
C TYR A 11 22.04 -14.79 17.46
N ILE A 12 22.14 -13.47 17.31
CA ILE A 12 20.98 -12.62 16.99
C ILE A 12 21.15 -11.96 15.62
N LEU A 13 22.22 -11.20 15.41
CA LEU A 13 22.37 -10.39 14.20
C LEU A 13 22.77 -11.21 12.96
N ASN A 14 23.54 -12.29 13.13
CA ASN A 14 23.95 -13.21 12.05
C ASN A 14 22.95 -14.37 11.87
N ALA A 15 21.96 -14.48 12.76
CA ALA A 15 21.02 -15.57 12.67
C ALA A 15 20.14 -15.42 11.42
N LYS A 16 20.07 -16.48 10.60
CA LYS A 16 19.36 -16.48 9.30
C LYS A 16 17.95 -15.88 9.40
N TRP A 17 17.17 -16.27 10.41
CA TRP A 17 15.82 -15.77 10.63
C TRP A 17 15.73 -14.25 10.80
N PHE A 18 16.73 -13.61 11.42
CA PHE A 18 16.77 -12.18 11.70
C PHE A 18 17.04 -11.38 10.41
N ILE A 19 18.03 -11.81 9.62
CA ILE A 19 18.27 -11.24 8.28
C ILE A 19 16.99 -11.34 7.43
N TRP A 20 16.34 -12.51 7.41
CA TRP A 20 15.11 -12.70 6.64
C TRP A 20 13.97 -11.81 7.15
N MET A 21 13.87 -11.56 8.45
CA MET A 21 12.90 -10.62 9.03
C MET A 21 13.11 -9.20 8.49
N ILE A 22 14.36 -8.72 8.45
CA ILE A 22 14.71 -7.42 7.85
C ILE A 22 14.32 -7.40 6.37
N VAL A 23 14.65 -8.45 5.61
CA VAL A 23 14.30 -8.57 4.20
C VAL A 23 12.78 -8.46 4.00
N TYR A 24 11.97 -9.20 4.76
CA TYR A 24 10.51 -9.13 4.65
C TYR A 24 9.94 -7.77 5.04
N VAL A 25 10.51 -7.10 6.05
CA VAL A 25 10.10 -5.74 6.43
C VAL A 25 10.40 -4.76 5.31
N VAL A 26 11.62 -4.75 4.78
CA VAL A 26 12.01 -3.83 3.70
C VAL A 26 11.21 -4.10 2.43
N LEU A 27 10.99 -5.37 2.08
CA LEU A 27 10.19 -5.77 0.93
C LEU A 27 8.72 -5.38 1.11
N GLY A 28 8.15 -5.64 2.29
CA GLY A 28 6.79 -5.25 2.64
C GLY A 28 6.61 -3.73 2.56
N LEU A 29 7.52 -2.95 3.14
CA LEU A 29 7.50 -1.49 3.04
C LEU A 29 7.64 -1.02 1.59
N ASN A 30 8.49 -1.63 0.77
CA ASN A 30 8.62 -1.26 -0.64
C ASN A 30 7.34 -1.51 -1.46
N ILE A 31 6.57 -2.53 -1.10
CA ILE A 31 5.29 -2.82 -1.76
C ILE A 31 4.18 -1.90 -1.21
N ILE A 32 4.15 -1.68 0.11
CA ILE A 32 3.08 -0.95 0.79
C ILE A 32 3.24 0.57 0.63
N ALA A 33 4.48 1.10 0.70
CA ALA A 33 4.75 2.54 0.61
C ALA A 33 4.16 3.22 -0.63
N PRO A 34 4.33 2.71 -1.87
CA PRO A 34 3.72 3.33 -3.04
C PRO A 34 2.18 3.28 -3.00
N VAL A 35 1.58 2.24 -2.41
CA VAL A 35 0.13 2.13 -2.23
C VAL A 35 -0.38 3.17 -1.23
N ILE A 36 0.33 3.36 -0.11
CA ILE A 36 0.01 4.38 0.89
C ILE A 36 0.17 5.77 0.28
N ILE A 37 1.29 6.06 -0.38
CA ILE A 37 1.56 7.35 -1.01
C ILE A 37 0.49 7.64 -2.07
N TRP A 38 0.16 6.65 -2.91
CA TRP A 38 -0.93 6.77 -3.88
C TRP A 38 -2.25 7.06 -3.17
N GLY A 39 -2.61 6.31 -2.14
CA GLY A 39 -3.85 6.53 -1.38
C GLY A 39 -3.94 7.91 -0.73
N LEU A 40 -2.83 8.43 -0.18
CA LEU A 40 -2.76 9.77 0.41
C LEU A 40 -2.86 10.86 -0.65
N MET A 41 -2.10 10.73 -1.74
CA MET A 41 -2.04 11.71 -2.83
C MET A 41 -3.37 11.73 -3.64
N ASN A 42 -4.00 10.57 -3.80
CA ASN A 42 -5.26 10.36 -4.50
C ASN A 42 -6.47 10.20 -3.56
N GLY A 43 -6.39 10.63 -2.29
CA GLY A 43 -7.55 10.59 -1.37
C GLY A 43 -8.78 11.32 -1.94
N THR A 44 -8.57 12.32 -2.81
CA THR A 44 -9.64 12.94 -3.60
C THR A 44 -9.99 12.20 -4.88
N ALA A 45 -9.09 11.41 -5.47
CA ALA A 45 -9.33 10.67 -6.70
C ALA A 45 -10.33 9.53 -6.50
N LEU A 46 -10.26 8.77 -5.39
CA LEU A 46 -11.26 7.76 -5.05
C LEU A 46 -12.65 8.38 -4.85
N ILE A 47 -12.72 9.50 -4.13
CA ILE A 47 -13.96 10.26 -3.93
C ILE A 47 -14.47 10.84 -5.27
N LYS A 48 -13.60 11.40 -6.11
CA LYS A 48 -13.94 11.92 -7.45
C LYS A 48 -14.41 10.81 -8.38
N TRP A 49 -13.80 9.63 -8.31
CA TRP A 49 -14.17 8.47 -9.12
C TRP A 49 -15.55 7.95 -8.71
N ALA A 50 -15.80 7.79 -7.40
CA ALA A 50 -17.11 7.46 -6.87
C ALA A 50 -18.19 8.49 -7.25
N LYS A 51 -17.86 9.79 -7.19
CA LYS A 51 -18.77 10.88 -7.59
C LYS A 51 -19.07 10.84 -9.10
N THR A 52 -18.07 10.56 -9.93
CA THR A 52 -18.21 10.43 -11.39
C THR A 52 -19.09 9.25 -11.78
N ILE A 53 -18.90 8.09 -11.14
CA ILE A 53 -19.72 6.89 -11.38
C ILE A 53 -21.17 7.18 -10.99
N LYS A 54 -21.41 7.79 -9.82
CA LYS A 54 -22.75 8.17 -9.35
C LYS A 54 -23.45 9.15 -10.29
N GLN A 55 -22.71 10.13 -10.85
CA GLN A 55 -23.27 11.08 -11.81
C GLN A 55 -23.58 10.44 -13.17
N LYS A 56 -22.71 9.57 -13.68
CA LYS A 56 -22.99 8.80 -14.92
C LYS A 56 -24.24 7.93 -14.77
N ALA A 57 -24.39 7.24 -13.63
CA ALA A 57 -25.57 6.43 -13.35
C ALA A 57 -26.86 7.28 -13.31
N LYS A 58 -26.85 8.43 -12.64
CA LYS A 58 -27.98 9.37 -12.60
C LYS A 58 -28.35 9.90 -13.99
N LYS A 59 -27.36 10.28 -14.81
CA LYS A 59 -27.60 10.82 -16.15
C LYS A 59 -28.23 9.78 -17.08
N LYS A 60 -27.76 8.53 -17.00
CA LYS A 60 -28.29 7.38 -17.76
C LYS A 60 -29.74 7.05 -17.36
N MET A 61 -30.07 7.14 -16.07
CA MET A 61 -31.42 6.93 -15.56
C MET A 61 -32.39 8.05 -15.95
N LYS A 62 -31.91 9.31 -15.97
CA LYS A 62 -32.70 10.47 -16.41
C LYS A 62 -33.00 10.42 -17.91
N GLN A 63 -32.05 9.99 -18.74
CA GLN A 63 -32.25 9.83 -20.17
C GLN A 63 -33.28 8.74 -20.48
N LYS A 64 -33.20 7.59 -19.80
CA LYS A 64 -34.18 6.50 -19.94
C LYS A 64 -35.61 6.92 -19.57
N ASN A 65 -35.80 7.82 -18.60
CA ASN A 65 -37.11 8.35 -18.22
C ASN A 65 -37.66 9.42 -19.18
N LEU A 66 -36.81 10.04 -20.00
CA LEU A 66 -37.26 10.99 -21.03
C LEU A 66 -37.65 10.30 -22.34
N GLU A 67 -37.22 9.06 -22.53
CA GLU A 67 -37.47 8.24 -23.73
C GLU A 67 -38.62 7.23 -23.54
N SER A 68 -39.27 7.19 -22.36
CA SER A 68 -40.50 6.44 -22.07
C SER A 68 -41.69 7.38 -21.96
#